data_AF-A0AAV6AY89-F1
#
_entry.id   AF-A0AAV6AY89-F1
#
_cell.length_a   1.000
_cell.length_b   1.000
_cell.length_c   1.000
_cell.angle_alpha   90.00
_cell.angle_beta   90.00
_cell.angle_gamma   90.00
#
_symmetry.space_group_name_H-M   'P 1'
#
loop_
_entity.id
_entity.type
_entity.pdbx_description
1 polymer ?
#
loop_
_entity_poly.entity_id
_entity_poly.type
_entity_poly.pdbx_seq_one_letter_code
_entity_poly.pdbx_strand_id
1 'polypeptide(L)'
;MKNLFPFLFAAACLCFSSGCQQEKKAAAPASDASSGNPLTAPVDYVGAIGKAQKSAQKTLSTVGLDQALRTFYTDEGRFPKDLNELVTKGTISQIPPAPHGMKYDYDSKAGTIKIVPE
;
A
#
# COMPACT_ATOMS: atom_id res chain seq x y z
N MET A 1 42.06 -23.17 13.91
CA MET A 1 42.27 -24.63 13.83
C MET A 1 40.91 -25.30 13.90
N LYS A 2 40.58 -26.15 12.90
CA LYS A 2 39.81 -27.40 13.03
C LYS A 2 38.36 -27.27 13.55
N ASN A 3 37.27 -27.55 12.82
CA ASN A 3 36.93 -28.53 11.76
C ASN A 3 35.57 -28.09 11.16
N LEU A 4 35.31 -28.06 9.85
CA LEU A 4 35.29 -29.16 8.85
C LEU A 4 34.20 -30.20 9.14
N PHE A 5 33.03 -30.06 8.52
CA PHE A 5 32.23 -31.15 7.88
C PHE A 5 30.92 -30.59 7.27
N PRO A 6 30.94 -30.10 6.01
CA PRO A 6 29.78 -30.14 5.13
C PRO A 6 29.89 -31.42 4.29
N PHE A 7 28.88 -32.28 4.29
CA PHE A 7 28.50 -33.18 3.18
C PHE A 7 27.44 -34.16 3.70
N LEU A 8 26.55 -34.57 2.80
CA LEU A 8 25.69 -35.77 2.89
C LEU A 8 24.28 -35.58 3.51
N PHE A 9 23.38 -34.93 2.76
CA PHE A 9 22.04 -35.48 2.58
C PHE A 9 21.49 -35.08 1.20
N ALA A 10 22.01 -35.75 0.18
CA ALA A 10 21.38 -35.84 -1.12
C ALA A 10 20.33 -36.96 -1.08
N ALA A 11 19.05 -36.60 -1.15
CA ALA A 11 17.92 -37.48 -1.49
C ALA A 11 16.73 -36.56 -1.83
N ALA A 12 16.56 -36.17 -3.09
CA ALA A 12 15.73 -36.88 -4.06
C ALA A 12 14.28 -37.11 -3.56
N CYS A 13 13.35 -36.24 -3.97
CA CYS A 13 12.00 -36.66 -4.33
C CYS A 13 11.33 -35.60 -5.22
N LEU A 14 11.69 -35.65 -6.50
CA LEU A 14 10.90 -35.16 -7.61
C LEU A 14 9.69 -36.11 -7.74
N CYS A 15 8.50 -35.67 -7.35
CA CYS A 15 7.24 -36.29 -7.74
C CYS A 15 6.21 -35.22 -8.10
N PHE A 16 5.98 -35.13 -9.40
CA PHE A 16 4.75 -34.71 -10.06
C PHE A 16 3.49 -35.25 -9.38
N SER A 17 2.46 -34.44 -9.23
CA SER A 17 1.08 -34.85 -9.55
C SER A 17 0.14 -33.64 -9.64
N SER A 18 -0.48 -33.55 -10.82
CA SER A 18 -1.55 -32.68 -11.25
C SER A 18 -2.70 -32.51 -10.25
N GLY A 19 -3.21 -31.29 -10.17
CA GLY A 19 -4.43 -30.96 -9.42
C GLY A 19 -5.08 -29.65 -9.87
N CYS A 20 -5.26 -29.43 -11.17
CA CYS A 20 -6.32 -28.54 -11.65
C CYS A 20 -7.66 -29.23 -11.34
N GLN A 21 -8.34 -28.81 -10.28
CA GLN A 21 -9.77 -29.07 -10.13
C GLN A 21 -10.53 -27.76 -10.32
N GLN A 22 -11.30 -27.73 -11.39
CA GLN A 22 -12.23 -26.67 -11.75
C GLN A 22 -13.61 -26.96 -11.13
N GLU A 23 -14.22 -25.87 -10.63
CA GLU A 23 -15.66 -25.63 -10.39
C GLU A 23 -16.36 -26.23 -9.15
N LYS A 24 -16.52 -25.38 -8.12
CA LYS A 24 -17.88 -25.00 -7.63
C LYS A 24 -17.97 -23.50 -7.36
N LYS A 25 -18.83 -22.89 -8.17
CA LYS A 25 -19.34 -21.51 -8.16
C LYS A 25 -19.97 -21.18 -6.79
N ALA A 26 -19.32 -20.32 -6.02
CA ALA A 26 -19.96 -19.53 -4.97
C ALA A 26 -19.95 -18.08 -5.43
N ALA A 27 -21.15 -17.49 -5.49
CA ALA A 27 -21.39 -16.17 -6.04
C ALA A 27 -20.59 -15.08 -5.29
N ALA A 28 -19.55 -14.57 -5.94
CA ALA A 28 -19.04 -13.24 -5.67
C ALA A 28 -20.01 -12.22 -6.29
N PRO A 29 -20.26 -11.07 -5.65
CA PRO A 29 -21.08 -10.01 -6.22
C PRO A 29 -20.51 -9.63 -7.58
N ALA A 30 -21.39 -9.47 -8.57
CA ALA A 30 -21.06 -9.07 -9.92
C ALA A 30 -20.14 -7.85 -9.87
N SER A 31 -18.84 -8.09 -10.04
CA SER A 31 -17.95 -7.10 -10.61
C SER A 31 -18.46 -6.96 -12.03
N ASP A 32 -19.07 -5.81 -12.33
CA ASP A 32 -19.43 -5.42 -13.69
C ASP A 32 -18.22 -5.65 -14.59
N ALA A 33 -18.21 -6.81 -15.22
CA ALA A 33 -17.36 -7.12 -16.31
C ALA A 33 -17.77 -6.12 -17.38
N SER A 34 -16.90 -5.13 -17.57
CA SER A 34 -16.83 -4.30 -18.76
C SER A 34 -17.20 -5.17 -19.96
N SER A 35 -18.46 -5.06 -20.39
CA SER A 35 -18.84 -5.45 -21.73
C SER A 35 -18.08 -4.47 -22.60
N GLY A 36 -16.94 -4.92 -23.13
CA GLY A 36 -16.02 -4.11 -23.91
C GLY A 36 -16.70 -3.63 -25.17
N ASN A 37 -17.44 -2.54 -25.08
CA ASN A 37 -18.04 -1.85 -26.20
C ASN A 37 -16.93 -0.97 -26.80
N PRO A 38 -16.48 -1.20 -28.05
CA PRO A 38 -15.36 -0.44 -28.65
C PRO A 38 -15.66 1.06 -28.79
N LEU A 39 -16.93 1.47 -28.63
CA LEU A 39 -17.35 2.87 -28.56
C LEU A 39 -17.06 3.56 -27.23
N THR A 40 -16.89 2.81 -26.12
CA THR A 40 -16.48 3.38 -24.82
C THR A 40 -14.99 3.23 -24.54
N ALA A 41 -14.23 2.53 -25.38
CA ALA A 41 -12.78 2.35 -25.20
C ALA A 41 -11.97 3.64 -24.93
N PRO A 42 -12.23 4.79 -25.59
CA PRO A 42 -11.52 6.04 -25.29
C PRO A 42 -11.88 6.60 -23.91
N VAL A 43 -13.16 6.56 -23.52
CA VAL A 43 -13.63 7.08 -22.22
C VAL A 43 -13.22 6.17 -21.07
N ASP A 44 -13.19 4.86 -21.29
CA ASP A 44 -12.70 3.87 -20.33
C ASP A 44 -11.19 4.04 -20.08
N TYR A 45 -10.40 4.33 -21.13
CA TYR A 45 -8.97 4.63 -20.98
C TYR A 45 -8.74 5.92 -20.17
N VAL A 46 -9.43 7.01 -20.50
CA VAL A 46 -9.31 8.29 -19.77
C VAL A 46 -9.77 8.13 -18.31
N GLY A 47 -10.85 7.39 -18.08
CA GLY A 47 -11.33 7.06 -16.74
C GLY A 47 -10.33 6.23 -15.93
N ALA A 48 -9.67 5.26 -16.57
CA ALA A 48 -8.63 4.44 -15.94
C ALA A 48 -7.38 5.26 -15.59
N ILE A 49 -6.92 6.13 -16.48
CA ILE A 49 -5.77 7.03 -16.22
C ILE A 49 -6.09 7.97 -15.05
N GLY A 50 -7.29 8.56 -15.02
CA GLY A 50 -7.70 9.43 -13.91
C GLY A 50 -7.75 8.71 -12.56
N LYS A 51 -8.24 7.47 -12.52
CA LYS A 51 -8.21 6.63 -11.30
C LYS A 51 -6.78 6.25 -10.88
N ALA A 52 -5.91 5.95 -11.85
CA ALA A 52 -4.50 5.66 -11.59
C ALA A 52 -3.76 6.88 -11.01
N GLN A 53 -3.97 8.08 -11.57
CA GLN A 53 -3.39 9.31 -11.03
C GLN A 53 -3.88 9.59 -9.60
N LYS A 54 -5.19 9.45 -9.35
CA LYS A 54 -5.77 9.69 -8.01
C LYS A 54 -5.24 8.70 -6.96
N SER A 55 -5.07 7.43 -7.33
CA SER A 55 -4.48 6.42 -6.44
C SER A 55 -2.99 6.67 -6.20
N ALA A 56 -2.22 6.98 -7.24
CA ALA A 56 -0.81 7.33 -7.11
C ALA A 56 -0.60 8.54 -6.19
N GLN A 57 -1.39 9.61 -6.35
CA GLN A 57 -1.33 10.78 -5.46
C GLN A 57 -1.65 10.42 -4.01
N LYS A 58 -2.68 9.58 -3.77
CA LYS A 58 -3.03 9.12 -2.43
C LYS A 58 -1.90 8.31 -1.77
N THR A 59 -1.27 7.43 -2.53
CA THR A 59 -0.14 6.61 -2.06
C THR A 59 1.09 7.47 -1.78
N LEU A 60 1.43 8.41 -2.67
CA LEU A 60 2.61 9.27 -2.48
C LEU A 60 2.46 10.18 -1.25
N SER A 61 1.28 10.75 -1.03
CA SER A 61 1.03 11.60 0.14
C SER A 61 1.11 10.83 1.47
N THR A 62 0.62 9.59 1.51
CA THR A 62 0.66 8.76 2.73
C THR A 62 2.06 8.22 3.00
N VAL A 63 2.76 7.73 1.99
CA VAL A 63 4.13 7.19 2.14
C VAL A 63 5.10 8.23 2.71
N GLY A 64 5.01 9.49 2.26
CA GLY A 64 5.85 10.57 2.78
C GLY A 64 5.60 10.87 4.26
N LEU A 65 4.32 10.90 4.67
CA LEU A 65 3.96 11.17 6.06
C LEU A 65 4.25 9.97 6.99
N ASP A 66 4.01 8.75 6.54
CA ASP A 66 4.33 7.53 7.31
C ASP A 66 5.84 7.41 7.54
N GLN A 67 6.65 7.80 6.54
CA GLN A 67 8.10 7.90 6.69
C GLN A 67 8.48 8.94 7.75
N ALA A 68 7.88 10.12 7.70
CA ALA A 68 8.14 11.18 8.68
C ALA A 68 7.77 10.76 10.10
N LEU A 69 6.63 10.10 10.30
CA LEU A 69 6.21 9.58 11.60
C LEU A 69 7.21 8.59 12.18
N ARG A 70 7.74 7.69 11.35
CA ARG A 70 8.75 6.71 11.78
C ARG A 70 10.07 7.37 12.13
N THR A 71 10.51 8.35 11.34
CA THR A 71 11.71 9.14 11.66
C THR A 71 11.54 9.87 12.99
N PHE A 72 10.41 10.57 13.17
CA PHE A 72 10.09 11.25 14.43
C PHE A 72 10.09 10.29 15.61
N TYR A 73 9.49 9.10 15.47
CA TYR A 73 9.50 8.08 16.51
C TYR A 73 10.91 7.59 16.85
N THR A 74 11.78 7.47 15.84
CA THR A 74 13.17 7.07 16.02
C THR A 74 13.96 8.13 16.80
N ASP A 75 13.68 9.40 16.55
CA ASP A 75 14.41 10.51 17.16
C ASP A 75 13.89 10.86 18.58
N GLU A 76 12.56 10.84 18.77
CA GLU A 76 11.91 11.31 20.01
C GLU A 76 11.42 10.16 20.90
N GLY A 77 11.48 8.91 20.44
CA GLY A 77 11.00 7.72 21.15
C GLY A 77 9.47 7.65 21.32
N ARG A 78 8.73 8.54 20.65
CA ARG A 78 7.27 8.63 20.69
C ARG A 78 6.74 9.12 19.35
N PHE A 79 5.47 8.84 19.06
CA PHE A 79 4.80 9.47 17.93
C PHE A 79 4.50 10.96 18.24
N PRO A 80 4.43 11.81 17.21
CA PRO A 80 4.04 13.20 17.39
C PRO A 80 2.58 13.28 17.86
N LYS A 81 2.22 14.32 18.63
CA LYS A 81 0.83 14.48 19.10
C LYS A 81 -0.09 14.92 17.96
N ASP A 82 0.47 15.66 17.02
CA ASP A 82 -0.20 16.19 15.84
C ASP A 82 0.78 16.22 14.66
N LEU A 83 0.24 16.29 13.44
CA LEU A 83 1.08 16.33 12.24
C LEU A 83 1.94 17.61 12.14
N ASN A 84 1.61 18.67 12.87
CA ASN A 84 2.36 19.92 12.86
C ASN A 84 3.65 19.82 13.67
N GLU A 85 3.74 18.90 14.64
CA GLU A 85 5.02 18.56 15.30
C GLU A 85 6.08 18.06 14.29
N LEU A 86 5.67 17.36 13.23
CA LEU A 86 6.59 16.89 12.17
C LEU A 86 7.26 18.07 11.43
N VAL A 87 6.52 19.16 11.24
CA VAL A 87 7.03 20.38 10.61
C VAL A 87 7.89 21.16 11.59
N THR A 88 7.40 21.34 12.81
CA THR A 88 8.06 22.12 13.86
C THR A 88 9.42 21.53 14.23
N LYS A 89 9.54 20.20 14.25
CA LYS A 89 10.81 19.50 14.48
C LYS A 89 11.71 19.45 13.24
N GLY A 90 11.21 19.87 12.08
CA GLY A 90 11.96 19.82 10.83
C GLY A 90 12.10 18.42 10.24
N THR A 91 11.32 17.44 10.70
CA THR A 91 11.25 16.10 10.10
C THR A 91 10.74 16.19 8.66
N ILE A 92 9.83 17.12 8.39
CA ILE A 92 9.37 17.51 7.06
C ILE A 92 9.33 19.03 6.94
N SER A 93 9.52 19.57 5.73
CA SER A 93 9.44 21.02 5.51
C SER A 93 8.01 21.55 5.55
N GLN A 94 7.03 20.74 5.13
CA GLN A 94 5.60 21.06 5.16
C GLN A 94 4.78 19.77 5.06
N ILE A 95 3.55 19.80 5.57
CA ILE A 95 2.59 18.69 5.39
C ILE A 95 2.10 18.71 3.94
N PRO A 96 2.25 17.61 3.17
CA PRO A 96 1.72 17.53 1.82
C PRO A 96 0.21 17.76 1.82
N PRO A 97 -0.36 18.53 0.87
CA PRO A 97 -1.80 18.76 0.83
C PRO A 97 -2.55 17.42 0.67
N ALA A 98 -3.69 17.31 1.37
CA ALA A 98 -4.57 16.16 1.19
C ALA A 98 -5.19 16.17 -0.22
N PRO A 99 -5.46 15.00 -0.83
CA PRO A 99 -6.17 14.93 -2.10
C PRO A 99 -7.53 15.64 -2.03
N HIS A 100 -8.03 16.14 -3.17
CA HIS A 100 -9.29 16.90 -3.23
C HIS A 100 -10.47 16.20 -2.54
N GLY A 101 -11.15 16.94 -1.64
CA GLY A 101 -12.31 16.47 -0.87
C GLY A 101 -11.96 15.46 0.23
N MET A 102 -10.68 15.40 0.62
CA MET A 102 -10.19 14.51 1.67
C MET A 102 -9.41 15.29 2.72
N LYS A 103 -9.34 14.73 3.93
CA LYS A 103 -8.52 15.20 5.04
C LYS A 103 -7.68 14.06 5.63
N TYR A 104 -6.58 14.42 6.28
CA TYR A 104 -5.82 13.47 7.10
C TYR A 104 -6.50 13.28 8.45
N ASP A 105 -6.73 12.03 8.79
CA ASP A 105 -7.15 11.59 10.11
C ASP A 105 -5.95 10.90 10.77
N TYR A 106 -5.40 11.51 11.81
CA TYR A 106 -4.18 11.07 12.45
C TYR A 106 -4.46 10.52 13.85
N ASP A 107 -4.03 9.29 14.10
CA ASP A 107 -4.04 8.66 15.41
C ASP A 107 -2.64 8.76 16.05
N SER A 108 -2.51 9.61 17.06
CA SER A 108 -1.26 9.83 17.80
C SER A 108 -0.85 8.69 18.73
N LYS A 109 -1.78 7.79 19.09
CA LYS A 109 -1.47 6.62 19.90
C LYS A 109 -0.92 5.49 19.04
N ALA A 110 -1.54 5.29 17.87
CA ALA A 110 -1.14 4.26 16.92
C ALA A 110 -0.02 4.71 15.97
N GLY A 111 0.23 6.02 15.85
CA GLY A 111 1.18 6.58 14.89
C GLY A 111 0.77 6.29 13.45
N THR A 112 -0.53 6.33 13.16
CA THR A 112 -1.10 5.95 11.86
C THR A 112 -1.88 7.11 11.27
N ILE A 113 -1.74 7.33 9.95
CA ILE A 113 -2.49 8.33 9.20
C ILE A 113 -3.45 7.65 8.25
N LYS A 114 -4.68 8.13 8.22
CA LYS A 114 -5.72 7.73 7.28
C LYS A 114 -6.15 8.94 6.46
N ILE A 115 -6.57 8.69 5.24
CA ILE A 115 -7.18 9.73 4.40
C ILE A 115 -8.68 9.45 4.35
N VAL A 116 -9.44 10.32 4.99
CA VAL A 116 -10.91 10.23 5.09
C VAL A 116 -11.54 11.37 4.30
N PRO A 117 -12.78 11.21 3.78
CA PRO A 117 -13.51 12.33 3.19
C PRO A 117 -13.61 13.49 4.18
N GLU A 118 -13.53 14.72 3.65
CA GLU A 118 -13.73 15.95 4.45
C GLU A 118 -15.11 16.00 5.09
#